data_AF-A0A821FP08-F1
#
_entry.id   AF-A0A821FP08-F1
#
_cell.length_a   1.000
_cell.length_b   1.000
_cell.length_c   1.000
_cell.angle_alpha   90.00
_cell.angle_beta   90.00
_cell.angle_gamma   90.00
#
_symmetry.space_group_name_H-M   'P 1'
#
loop_
_entity.id
_entity.type
_entity.pdbx_description
1 polymer ?
#
loop_
_entity_poly.entity_id
_entity_poly.type
_entity_poly.pdbx_seq_one_letter_code
_entity_poly.pdbx_strand_id
1 'polypeptide(L)'
;MLIAIVGSTVVFVIILIVICYWCPRRERKKSRGLKGLHVDPVTEEHYAIWDKWIVTFHGTTIVAAHSILTNRQFCLPGDTLIDGTVLGIRPGHIPNKKHIYTSPTIAYSSLPVYSPKTQFHSLRTKRTYEVQIVLQCQQKPRSFTIQCETVGAKTKRICQFASNEKVEYFTEIRASLVAYGLLVRFHKVSDDYDS
;
A
#
# COMPACT_ATOMS: atom_id res chain seq x y z
N MET A 1 -2.50 18.70 23.83
CA MET A 1 -3.37 18.46 24.99
C MET A 1 -3.90 17.05 24.87
N LEU A 2 -3.64 16.23 25.90
CA LEU A 2 -4.01 14.81 25.99
C LEU A 2 -5.50 14.71 26.37
N ILE A 3 -6.28 13.85 25.72
CA ILE A 3 -7.48 13.24 26.30
C ILE A 3 -7.51 11.77 25.85
N ALA A 4 -7.44 10.87 26.83
CA ALA A 4 -7.77 9.47 26.69
C ALA A 4 -9.23 9.28 27.09
N ILE A 5 -10.00 8.51 26.30
CA ILE A 5 -11.26 7.91 26.74
C ILE A 5 -11.25 6.43 26.33
N VAL A 6 -11.59 5.61 27.32
CA VAL A 6 -11.70 4.16 27.31
C VAL A 6 -12.99 3.75 26.61
N GLY A 7 -12.92 2.77 25.70
CA GLY A 7 -14.09 2.19 25.06
C GLY A 7 -13.68 1.35 23.86
N SER A 8 -14.13 0.10 23.82
CA SER A 8 -13.78 -0.91 22.83
C SER A 8 -14.02 -0.41 21.40
N THR A 9 -12.98 0.08 20.74
CA THR A 9 -13.01 0.37 19.30
C THR A 9 -11.61 0.16 18.73
N VAL A 10 -11.54 -0.59 17.65
CA VAL A 10 -10.32 -0.78 16.85
C VAL A 10 -9.86 0.60 16.38
N VAL A 11 -8.83 1.15 17.02
CA VAL A 11 -8.24 2.41 16.63
C VAL A 11 -7.41 2.16 15.38
N PHE A 12 -7.96 2.49 14.21
CA PHE A 12 -7.13 2.79 13.05
C PHE A 12 -6.32 4.03 13.42
N VAL A 13 -5.09 3.84 13.92
CA VAL A 13 -4.10 4.91 13.94
C VAL A 13 -3.70 5.13 12.48
N ILE A 14 -4.56 5.83 11.74
CA ILE A 14 -4.12 6.56 10.56
C ILE A 14 -3.09 7.54 11.12
N ILE A 15 -1.81 7.29 10.88
CA ILE A 15 -0.83 8.37 10.92
C ILE A 15 -1.27 9.31 9.80
N LEU A 16 -2.16 10.22 10.19
CA LEU A 16 -2.61 11.36 9.42
C LEU A 16 -1.39 12.24 9.26
N ILE A 17 -0.63 11.99 8.20
CA ILE A 17 -0.12 13.12 7.45
C ILE A 17 -1.36 13.71 6.78
N VAL A 18 -1.97 14.65 7.50
CA VAL A 18 -2.99 15.55 6.97
C VAL A 18 -2.34 16.30 5.80
N ILE A 19 -2.43 15.74 4.61
CA ILE A 19 -2.62 16.51 3.38
C ILE A 19 -3.72 15.81 2.58
N CYS A 20 -4.94 16.21 2.91
CA CYS A 20 -6.08 16.36 2.00
C CYS A 20 -6.71 15.07 1.43
N TYR A 21 -7.54 14.42 2.24
CA TYR A 21 -8.83 13.97 1.71
C TYR A 21 -9.75 15.21 1.70
N TRP A 22 -10.17 15.61 0.51
CA TRP A 22 -11.02 16.78 0.23
C TRP A 22 -10.37 18.16 0.45
N CYS A 23 -9.45 18.53 -0.46
CA CYS A 23 -9.06 19.92 -0.66
C CYS A 23 -9.30 20.29 -2.13
N PRO A 24 -10.09 21.35 -2.44
CA PRO A 24 -10.29 21.80 -3.81
C PRO A 24 -8.95 22.24 -4.41
N ARG A 25 -8.48 21.50 -5.42
CA ARG A 25 -7.60 21.82 -6.58
C ARG A 25 -6.53 22.92 -6.54
N ARG A 26 -6.24 23.63 -5.45
CA ARG A 26 -5.41 24.86 -5.50
C ARG A 26 -4.41 25.12 -4.37
N GLU A 27 -4.30 24.29 -3.33
CA GLU A 27 -3.24 24.48 -2.33
C GLU A 27 -2.63 23.18 -1.83
N ARG A 28 -1.91 22.44 -2.69
CA ARG A 28 -0.82 21.55 -2.21
C ARG A 28 0.44 22.40 -2.05
N LYS A 29 0.50 23.19 -0.97
CA LYS A 29 1.73 23.88 -0.56
C LYS A 29 2.81 22.82 -0.27
N LYS A 30 4.00 23.02 -0.87
CA LYS A 30 5.22 22.19 -0.79
C LYS A 30 5.31 21.35 0.49
N SER A 31 4.92 20.08 0.43
CA SER A 31 5.19 19.14 1.49
C SER A 31 6.67 18.75 1.47
N ARG A 32 7.46 19.46 2.28
CA ARG A 32 8.80 18.99 2.66
C ARG A 32 8.58 17.79 3.59
N GLY A 33 8.76 16.55 3.12
CA GLY A 33 8.77 15.43 4.07
C GLY A 33 8.92 14.01 3.53
N LEU A 34 8.40 13.66 2.36
CA LEU A 34 8.43 12.27 1.90
C LEU A 34 8.93 12.19 0.45
N LYS A 35 10.26 12.07 0.31
CA LYS A 35 10.89 11.74 -0.98
C LYS A 35 10.33 10.38 -1.44
N GLY A 36 9.64 10.37 -2.59
CA GLY A 36 9.10 9.14 -3.18
C GLY A 36 7.57 9.06 -3.28
N LEU A 37 6.83 9.82 -2.47
CA LEU A 37 5.36 9.89 -2.53
C LEU A 37 4.83 11.11 -3.31
N HIS A 38 5.74 12.01 -3.69
CA HIS A 38 5.41 13.15 -4.53
C HIS A 38 5.45 12.72 -6.00
N VAL A 39 4.33 12.95 -6.68
CA VAL A 39 4.23 12.85 -8.14
C VAL A 39 4.79 14.13 -8.74
N ASP A 40 5.71 14.00 -9.68
CA ASP A 40 6.28 15.14 -10.40
C ASP A 40 5.16 15.95 -11.10
N PRO A 41 5.05 17.27 -10.91
CA PRO A 41 3.98 18.09 -11.48
C PRO A 41 3.87 18.00 -13.01
N VAL A 42 5.01 17.89 -13.71
CA VAL A 42 5.00 17.78 -15.18
C VAL A 42 4.37 16.45 -15.61
N THR A 43 4.77 15.36 -14.95
CA THR A 43 4.18 14.03 -15.14
C THR A 43 2.69 14.00 -14.77
N GLU A 44 2.33 14.62 -13.65
CA GLU A 44 0.94 14.76 -13.20
C GLU A 44 0.06 15.41 -14.25
N GLU A 45 0.48 16.58 -14.76
CA GLU A 45 -0.26 17.36 -15.74
C GLU A 45 -0.35 16.63 -17.09
N HIS A 46 0.79 16.14 -17.60
CA HIS A 46 0.85 15.46 -18.89
C HIS A 46 -0.08 14.25 -18.98
N TYR A 47 -0.15 13.43 -17.91
CA TYR A 47 -1.00 12.26 -17.88
C TYR A 47 -2.38 12.51 -17.25
N ALA A 48 -2.64 13.72 -16.76
CA ALA A 48 -3.81 14.09 -15.97
C ALA A 48 -4.11 13.05 -14.88
N ILE A 49 -3.08 12.68 -14.10
CA ILE A 49 -3.09 11.51 -13.21
C ILE A 49 -4.29 11.54 -12.26
N TRP A 50 -4.55 12.67 -11.61
CA TRP A 50 -5.61 12.78 -10.61
C TRP A 50 -7.02 12.75 -11.19
N ASP A 51 -7.18 13.09 -12.48
CA ASP A 51 -8.48 13.18 -13.13
C ASP A 51 -8.81 11.89 -13.92
N LYS A 52 -7.80 11.19 -14.45
CA LYS A 52 -7.99 10.05 -15.35
C LYS A 52 -7.64 8.70 -14.74
N TRP A 53 -6.71 8.63 -13.79
CA TRP A 53 -6.23 7.37 -13.25
C TRP A 53 -7.11 6.89 -12.11
N ILE A 54 -7.16 5.57 -11.92
CA ILE A 54 -7.97 4.97 -10.86
C ILE A 54 -7.15 4.75 -9.60
N VAL A 55 -7.79 4.88 -8.44
CA VAL A 55 -7.15 4.59 -7.17
C VAL A 55 -7.11 3.09 -6.93
N THR A 56 -5.91 2.56 -6.64
CA THR A 56 -5.70 1.18 -6.24
C THR A 56 -4.73 1.08 -5.07
N PHE A 57 -4.59 -0.12 -4.51
CA PHE A 57 -3.79 -0.38 -3.32
C PHE A 57 -2.83 -1.53 -3.57
N HIS A 58 -1.57 -1.37 -3.16
CA HIS A 58 -0.52 -2.37 -3.30
C HIS A 58 -0.02 -2.80 -1.92
N GLY A 59 -0.33 -4.04 -1.52
CA GLY A 59 0.24 -4.66 -0.32
C GLY A 59 1.63 -5.19 -0.63
N THR A 60 2.61 -4.87 0.23
CA THR A 60 4.00 -5.28 -0.01
C THR A 60 4.83 -5.33 1.27
N THR A 61 6.09 -5.76 1.17
CA THR A 61 7.03 -5.77 2.30
C THR A 61 7.63 -4.38 2.51
N ILE A 62 8.15 -4.09 3.71
CA ILE A 62 8.80 -2.80 4.00
C ILE A 62 9.97 -2.53 3.05
N VAL A 63 10.78 -3.55 2.75
CA VAL A 63 11.93 -3.44 1.83
C VAL A 63 11.48 -3.12 0.41
N ALA A 64 10.44 -3.80 -0.08
CA ALA A 64 9.90 -3.54 -1.41
C ALA A 64 9.25 -2.14 -1.48
N ALA A 65 8.48 -1.73 -0.48
CA ALA A 65 7.96 -0.37 -0.41
C ALA A 65 9.08 0.68 -0.40
N HIS A 66 10.14 0.46 0.37
CA HIS A 66 11.29 1.35 0.38
C HIS A 66 11.94 1.45 -1.01
N SER A 67 12.12 0.33 -1.70
CA SER A 67 12.63 0.30 -3.08
C SER A 67 11.73 1.07 -4.04
N ILE A 68 10.41 0.86 -3.98
CA ILE A 68 9.42 1.53 -4.82
C ILE A 68 9.45 3.04 -4.60
N LEU A 69 9.47 3.49 -3.34
CA LEU A 69 9.44 4.91 -2.99
C LEU A 69 10.75 5.61 -3.36
N THR A 70 11.90 4.97 -3.11
CA THR A 70 13.21 5.51 -3.47
C THR A 70 13.36 5.65 -4.99
N ASN A 71 12.95 4.63 -5.74
CA ASN A 71 13.12 4.60 -7.19
C ASN A 71 11.93 5.20 -7.97
N ARG A 72 10.83 5.52 -7.29
CA ARG A 72 9.55 5.98 -7.87
C ARG A 72 8.99 5.04 -8.95
N GLN A 73 9.26 3.75 -8.82
CA GLN A 73 8.93 2.75 -9.83
C GLN A 73 8.58 1.45 -9.12
N PHE A 74 7.44 0.85 -9.49
CA PHE A 74 7.06 -0.46 -8.98
C PHE A 74 8.02 -1.54 -9.48
N CYS A 75 8.44 -2.41 -8.56
CA CYS A 75 9.32 -3.53 -8.82
C CYS A 75 8.55 -4.72 -9.41
N LEU A 76 9.15 -5.38 -10.39
CA LEU A 76 8.68 -6.63 -10.98
C LEU A 76 9.49 -7.81 -10.44
N PRO A 77 8.94 -9.04 -10.42
CA PRO A 77 9.74 -10.21 -10.09
C PRO A 77 10.99 -10.34 -10.99
N GLY A 78 12.14 -10.52 -10.36
CA GLY A 78 13.48 -10.47 -10.96
C GLY A 78 14.24 -9.16 -10.71
N ASP A 79 13.57 -8.08 -10.27
CA ASP A 79 14.24 -6.83 -9.92
C ASP A 79 15.03 -6.98 -8.61
N THR A 80 16.18 -6.31 -8.53
CA THR A 80 16.95 -6.19 -7.29
C THR A 80 16.40 -5.05 -6.43
N LEU A 81 16.06 -5.35 -5.18
CA LEU A 81 15.60 -4.40 -4.19
C LEU A 81 16.78 -3.60 -3.60
N ILE A 82 16.47 -2.55 -2.84
CA ILE A 82 17.46 -1.65 -2.25
C ILE A 82 18.42 -2.32 -1.26
N ASP A 83 18.04 -3.47 -0.70
CA ASP A 83 18.86 -4.28 0.20
C ASP A 83 19.69 -5.35 -0.54
N GLY A 84 19.63 -5.40 -1.87
CA GLY A 84 20.30 -6.41 -2.70
C GLY A 84 19.47 -7.69 -2.92
N THR A 85 18.30 -7.83 -2.28
CA THR A 85 17.44 -9.00 -2.46
C THR A 85 16.84 -9.01 -3.87
N VAL A 86 16.86 -10.14 -4.57
CA VAL A 86 16.14 -10.31 -5.84
C VAL A 86 14.68 -10.62 -5.55
N LEU A 87 13.75 -9.82 -6.08
CA LEU A 87 12.33 -10.01 -5.87
C LEU A 87 11.85 -11.30 -6.54
N GLY A 88 11.51 -12.31 -5.74
CA GLY A 88 10.99 -13.59 -6.25
C GLY A 88 9.53 -13.53 -6.70
N ILE A 89 9.12 -14.52 -7.48
CA ILE A 89 7.70 -14.84 -7.68
C ILE A 89 7.21 -15.50 -6.39
N ARG A 90 6.16 -14.96 -5.74
CA ARG A 90 5.66 -15.52 -4.48
C ARG A 90 5.04 -16.91 -4.71
N PRO A 91 5.10 -17.83 -3.72
CA PRO A 91 4.40 -19.11 -3.79
C PRO A 91 2.90 -18.91 -4.03
N GLY A 92 2.29 -19.68 -4.93
CA GLY A 92 0.87 -19.57 -5.31
C GLY A 92 0.59 -18.73 -6.56
N HIS A 93 1.60 -18.03 -7.10
CA HIS A 93 1.48 -17.40 -8.43
C HIS A 93 1.69 -18.44 -9.54
N ILE A 94 0.95 -18.28 -10.64
CA ILE A 94 1.14 -19.06 -11.87
C ILE A 94 2.61 -18.89 -12.32
N PRO A 95 3.35 -19.98 -12.59
CA PRO A 95 4.73 -19.89 -13.06
C PRO A 95 4.87 -18.91 -14.24
N ASN A 96 5.94 -18.11 -14.24
CA ASN A 96 6.29 -17.13 -15.29
C ASN A 96 5.46 -15.84 -15.37
N LYS A 97 4.52 -15.59 -14.45
CA LYS A 97 3.80 -14.30 -14.40
C LYS A 97 4.59 -13.25 -13.62
N LYS A 98 5.37 -12.43 -14.33
CA LYS A 98 6.05 -11.25 -13.77
C LYS A 98 5.11 -10.05 -13.77
N HIS A 99 4.26 -9.95 -12.75
CA HIS A 99 3.31 -8.85 -12.64
C HIS A 99 3.42 -8.10 -11.31
N ILE A 100 3.05 -6.82 -11.35
CA ILE A 100 2.70 -6.02 -10.19
C ILE A 100 1.22 -6.23 -9.92
N TYR A 101 0.89 -6.56 -8.68
CA TYR A 101 -0.48 -6.81 -8.23
C TYR A 101 -0.99 -5.65 -7.38
N THR A 102 -2.22 -5.25 -7.61
CA THR A 102 -2.93 -4.20 -6.86
C THR A 102 -4.39 -4.61 -6.68
N SER A 103 -5.13 -3.86 -5.87
CA SER A 103 -6.56 -4.09 -5.64
C SER A 103 -7.30 -2.76 -5.61
N PRO A 104 -8.59 -2.71 -6.00
CA PRO A 104 -9.42 -1.55 -5.73
C PRO A 104 -9.71 -1.37 -4.23
N THR A 105 -9.32 -2.32 -3.37
CA THR A 105 -9.61 -2.26 -1.93
C THR A 105 -8.37 -2.41 -1.07
N ILE A 106 -8.26 -1.57 -0.05
CA ILE A 106 -7.25 -1.72 0.99
C ILE A 106 -7.44 -3.03 1.78
N ALA A 107 -8.68 -3.51 1.94
CA ALA A 107 -8.98 -4.74 2.67
C ALA A 107 -8.23 -5.93 2.07
N TYR A 108 -8.35 -6.13 0.75
CA TYR A 108 -7.63 -7.19 0.03
C TYR A 108 -6.12 -6.98 0.06
N SER A 109 -5.64 -5.78 -0.28
CA SER A 109 -4.19 -5.49 -0.30
C SER A 109 -3.53 -5.57 1.08
N SER A 110 -4.30 -5.46 2.17
CA SER A 110 -3.81 -5.59 3.54
C SER A 110 -3.78 -7.03 4.07
N LEU A 111 -4.18 -8.02 3.27
CA LEU A 111 -4.12 -9.42 3.67
C LEU A 111 -2.65 -9.83 3.97
N PRO A 112 -2.41 -10.68 4.98
CA PRO A 112 -1.05 -11.04 5.41
C PRO A 112 -0.16 -11.60 4.28
N VAL A 113 -0.73 -12.29 3.30
CA VAL A 113 -0.01 -12.82 2.13
C VAL A 113 0.57 -11.73 1.23
N TYR A 114 -0.07 -10.55 1.18
CA TYR A 114 0.36 -9.42 0.36
C TYR A 114 1.17 -8.41 1.18
N SER A 115 0.68 -8.06 2.36
CA SER A 115 1.31 -7.17 3.33
C SER A 115 1.63 -7.95 4.61
N PRO A 116 2.78 -8.63 4.70
CA PRO A 116 3.17 -9.32 5.93
C PRO A 116 3.33 -8.32 7.07
N LYS A 117 3.08 -8.79 8.28
CA LYS A 117 3.32 -7.99 9.48
C LYS A 117 4.82 -7.90 9.74
N THR A 118 5.29 -6.77 10.24
CA THR A 118 6.70 -6.57 10.57
C THR A 118 6.81 -5.80 11.88
N GLN A 119 7.83 -6.13 12.67
CA GLN A 119 8.10 -5.40 13.90
C GLN A 119 8.75 -4.04 13.59
N PHE A 120 8.26 -3.00 14.26
CA PHE A 120 8.77 -1.65 14.19
C PHE A 120 9.10 -1.16 15.61
N HIS A 121 10.38 -0.92 15.87
CA HIS A 121 10.82 -0.35 17.13
C HIS A 121 10.86 1.18 17.05
N SER A 122 10.01 1.84 17.83
CA SER A 122 9.95 3.30 17.87
C SER A 122 11.06 3.86 18.76
N LEU A 123 12.02 4.56 18.15
CA LEU A 123 13.10 5.22 18.89
C LEU A 123 12.59 6.31 19.85
N ARG A 124 11.43 6.90 19.55
CA ARG A 124 10.80 7.97 20.35
C ARG A 124 10.07 7.42 21.58
N THR A 125 9.30 6.35 21.42
CA THR A 125 8.47 5.80 22.51
C THR A 125 9.12 4.59 23.19
N LYS A 126 10.23 4.07 22.63
CA LYS A 126 10.90 2.83 23.06
C LYS A 126 10.00 1.59 23.03
N ARG A 127 8.87 1.66 22.32
CA ARG A 127 7.93 0.56 22.17
C ARG A 127 8.14 -0.14 20.83
N THR A 128 7.92 -1.45 20.84
CA THR A 128 7.84 -2.26 19.63
C THR A 128 6.38 -2.38 19.22
N TYR A 129 6.11 -2.17 17.93
CA TYR A 129 4.80 -2.30 17.32
C TYR A 129 4.85 -3.38 16.25
N GLU A 130 3.78 -4.13 16.09
CA GLU A 130 3.59 -4.93 14.89
C GLU A 130 2.83 -4.09 13.87
N VAL A 131 3.40 -3.90 12.67
CA VAL A 131 2.84 -3.03 11.64
C VAL A 131 2.66 -3.76 10.31
N GLN A 132 1.67 -3.33 9.55
CA GLN A 132 1.48 -3.68 8.14
C GLN A 132 1.49 -2.42 7.30
N ILE A 133 1.94 -2.53 6.04
CA ILE A 133 2.00 -1.39 5.13
C ILE A 133 1.28 -1.68 3.81
N VAL A 134 0.60 -0.65 3.29
CA VAL A 134 -0.02 -0.69 1.97
C VAL A 134 0.29 0.63 1.28
N LEU A 135 0.72 0.56 0.02
CA LEU A 135 0.85 1.76 -0.82
C LEU A 135 -0.51 2.07 -1.45
N GLN A 136 -0.91 3.33 -1.37
CA GLN A 136 -2.02 3.86 -2.14
C GLN A 136 -1.48 4.40 -3.46
N CYS A 137 -2.10 3.98 -4.55
CA CYS A 137 -1.58 4.13 -5.90
C CYS A 137 -2.61 4.78 -6.81
N GLN A 138 -2.13 5.54 -7.80
CA GLN A 138 -2.87 5.79 -9.03
C GLN A 138 -2.43 4.78 -10.07
N GLN A 139 -3.39 4.18 -10.76
CA GLN A 139 -3.16 3.20 -11.80
C GLN A 139 -3.75 3.67 -13.12
N LYS A 140 -2.93 3.63 -14.17
CA LYS A 140 -3.32 4.06 -15.50
C LYS A 140 -4.47 3.19 -16.01
N PRO A 141 -5.57 3.75 -16.52
CA PRO A 141 -6.63 2.95 -17.11
C PRO A 141 -6.11 2.14 -18.29
N ARG A 142 -6.68 0.95 -18.50
CA ARG A 142 -6.33 0.03 -19.59
C ARG A 142 -4.87 -0.47 -19.58
N SER A 143 -4.15 -0.27 -18.48
CA SER A 143 -2.78 -0.77 -18.32
C SER A 143 -2.70 -2.05 -17.48
N PHE A 144 -3.84 -2.67 -17.16
CA PHE A 144 -3.92 -3.81 -16.26
C PHE A 144 -5.09 -4.71 -16.63
N THR A 145 -5.01 -5.94 -16.15
CA THR A 145 -6.07 -6.94 -16.27
C THR A 145 -6.69 -7.17 -14.89
N ILE A 146 -7.99 -7.47 -14.86
CA ILE A 146 -8.75 -7.75 -13.65
C ILE A 146 -9.01 -9.26 -13.57
N GLN A 147 -8.83 -9.83 -12.38
CA GLN A 147 -9.17 -11.23 -12.10
C GLN A 147 -9.81 -11.40 -10.72
N CYS A 148 -10.26 -12.64 -10.48
CA CYS A 148 -10.77 -13.07 -9.18
C CYS A 148 -9.65 -13.18 -8.15
N GLU A 149 -10.06 -13.30 -6.89
CA GLU A 149 -9.15 -13.51 -5.77
C GLU A 149 -8.33 -14.80 -5.92
N THR A 150 -7.09 -14.76 -5.46
CA THR A 150 -6.15 -15.89 -5.53
C THR A 150 -5.76 -16.43 -4.14
N VAL A 151 -6.40 -15.93 -3.07
CA VAL A 151 -6.11 -16.28 -1.67
C VAL A 151 -6.96 -17.44 -1.15
N GLY A 152 -7.85 -18.00 -1.97
CA GLY A 152 -8.69 -19.14 -1.62
C GLY A 152 -9.75 -18.77 -0.58
N ALA A 153 -10.31 -17.57 -0.65
CA ALA A 153 -11.33 -17.09 0.28
C ALA A 153 -12.67 -17.86 0.19
N LYS A 154 -12.84 -18.73 -0.82
CA LYS A 154 -14.06 -19.55 -1.03
C LYS A 154 -15.30 -18.64 -1.05
N THR A 155 -16.25 -18.86 -0.13
CA THR A 155 -17.48 -18.08 0.00
C THR A 155 -17.31 -16.83 0.89
N LYS A 156 -16.17 -16.67 1.56
CA LYS A 156 -15.93 -15.53 2.45
C LYS A 156 -15.62 -14.29 1.64
N ARG A 157 -16.49 -13.29 1.74
CA ARG A 157 -16.26 -11.97 1.15
C ARG A 157 -15.13 -11.24 1.86
N ILE A 158 -14.12 -10.79 1.11
CA ILE A 158 -12.92 -10.14 1.68
C ILE A 158 -13.18 -8.66 1.96
N CYS A 159 -13.92 -7.98 1.07
CA CYS A 159 -14.27 -6.57 1.21
C CYS A 159 -15.77 -6.37 1.01
N GLN A 160 -16.41 -5.58 1.87
CA GLN A 160 -17.83 -5.24 1.74
C GLN A 160 -18.17 -4.43 0.47
N PHE A 161 -17.19 -3.74 -0.11
CA PHE A 161 -17.39 -2.84 -1.25
C PHE A 161 -16.97 -3.43 -2.60
N ALA A 162 -16.23 -4.53 -2.62
CA ALA A 162 -15.78 -5.18 -3.86
C ALA A 162 -16.20 -6.66 -3.86
N SER A 163 -16.42 -7.20 -5.06
CA SER A 163 -16.61 -8.65 -5.25
C SER A 163 -15.26 -9.35 -5.31
N ASN A 164 -15.18 -10.54 -4.74
CA ASN A 164 -14.00 -11.41 -4.85
C ASN A 164 -13.71 -11.80 -6.33
N GLU A 165 -14.68 -11.68 -7.25
CA GLU A 165 -14.49 -11.99 -8.68
C GLU A 165 -13.69 -10.92 -9.44
N LYS A 166 -13.58 -9.70 -8.88
CA LYS A 166 -12.97 -8.54 -9.55
C LYS A 166 -12.12 -7.71 -8.57
N VAL A 167 -11.32 -8.39 -7.75
CA VAL A 167 -10.58 -7.75 -6.64
C VAL A 167 -9.07 -7.70 -6.87
N GLU A 168 -8.55 -8.43 -7.84
CA GLU A 168 -7.12 -8.50 -8.10
C GLU A 168 -6.79 -7.92 -9.48
N TYR A 169 -6.00 -6.86 -9.50
CA TYR A 169 -5.57 -6.15 -10.70
C TYR A 169 -4.09 -6.41 -10.91
N PHE A 170 -3.69 -6.82 -12.10
CA PHE A 170 -2.29 -7.13 -12.38
C PHE A 170 -1.80 -6.51 -13.69
N THR A 171 -0.53 -6.15 -13.71
CA THR A 171 0.13 -5.54 -14.87
C THR A 171 1.61 -5.89 -14.92
N GLU A 172 2.15 -6.02 -16.13
CA GLU A 172 3.59 -6.08 -16.41
C GLU A 172 4.15 -4.74 -16.90
N ILE A 173 3.29 -3.74 -17.10
CA ILE A 173 3.66 -2.46 -17.69
C ILE A 173 4.31 -1.58 -16.62
N ARG A 174 5.61 -1.28 -16.77
CA ARG A 174 6.31 -0.29 -15.93
C ARG A 174 5.73 1.12 -16.13
N ALA A 175 5.97 2.02 -15.17
CA ALA A 175 5.41 3.36 -15.12
C ALA A 175 3.87 3.46 -15.28
N SER A 176 3.12 2.37 -15.09
CA SER A 176 1.65 2.36 -15.13
C SER A 176 0.99 2.57 -13.76
N LEU A 177 1.81 2.66 -12.71
CA LEU A 177 1.44 2.81 -11.32
C LEU A 177 2.28 3.91 -10.68
N VAL A 178 1.62 4.76 -9.90
CA VAL A 178 2.28 5.83 -9.15
C VAL A 178 1.82 5.77 -7.69
N ALA A 179 2.75 5.51 -6.78
CA ALA A 179 2.47 5.54 -5.34
C ALA A 179 2.39 6.99 -4.86
N TYR A 180 1.35 7.32 -4.11
CA TYR A 180 1.15 8.67 -3.55
C TYR A 180 0.73 8.69 -2.08
N GLY A 181 0.42 7.53 -1.50
CA GLY A 181 0.19 7.38 -0.07
C GLY A 181 0.89 6.14 0.50
N LEU A 182 1.38 6.25 1.73
CA LEU A 182 1.83 5.13 2.55
C LEU A 182 0.84 4.97 3.71
N LEU A 183 0.12 3.85 3.73
CA LEU A 183 -0.85 3.52 4.76
C LEU A 183 -0.22 2.52 5.72
N VAL A 184 -0.25 2.82 7.02
CA VAL A 184 0.33 1.98 8.07
C VAL A 184 -0.79 1.52 9.00
N ARG A 185 -0.92 0.21 9.19
CA ARG A 185 -1.79 -0.38 10.21
C ARG A 185 -0.95 -0.84 11.39
N PHE A 186 -1.25 -0.31 12.57
CA PHE A 186 -0.71 -0.79 13.83
C PHE A 186 -1.56 -1.95 14.35
N HIS A 187 -0.92 -3.03 14.75
CA HIS A 187 -1.52 -4.14 15.49
C HIS A 187 -1.21 -3.94 16.97
N LYS A 188 -2.16 -4.27 17.84
CA LYS A 188 -1.88 -4.31 19.28
C LYS A 188 -0.87 -5.43 19.52
N VAL A 189 0.27 -5.09 20.11
CA VAL A 189 1.13 -6.08 20.76
C VAL A 189 0.42 -6.44 22.05
N SER A 190 0.20 -7.72 22.35
CA SER A 190 -0.31 -8.12 23.66
C SER A 190 0.67 -7.59 24.71
N ASP A 191 0.16 -6.79 25.64
CA ASP A 191 0.94 -6.35 26.79
C ASP A 191 1.12 -7.56 27.70
N ASP A 192 2.11 -8.41 27.43
CA ASP A 192 2.60 -9.39 28.40
C ASP A 192 3.44 -8.64 29.43
N TYR A 193 2.75 -7.96 30.35
CA TYR A 193 3.27 -7.56 31.65
C TYR A 193 2.33 -8.13 32.71
N ASP A 194 2.36 -9.46 32.88
CA ASP A 194 2.12 -10.07 34.17
C ASP A 194 3.50 -10.27 34.82
N SER A 195 3.87 -9.31 35.66
CA SER A 195 4.92 -9.42 36.66
C SER A 195 4.28 -9.41 38.04
#